data_AF-A0A0J7Z2T0-F1
#
_entry.id   AF-A0A0J7Z2T0-F1
#
_cell.length_a   1.000
_cell.length_b   1.000
_cell.length_c   1.000
_cell.angle_alpha   90.00
_cell.angle_beta   90.00
_cell.angle_gamma   90.00
#
_symmetry.space_group_name_H-M   'P 1'
#
loop_
_entity.id
_entity.type
_entity.pdbx_description
1 polymer ?
#
loop_
_entity_poly.entity_id
_entity_poly.type
_entity_poly.pdbx_seq_one_letter_code
_entity_poly.pdbx_strand_id
1 'polypeptide(L)'
;MTATELARQTVPEPRTDRDPGTELRAELVVARAAAAARSGDLDAALRELDRYDDDPAVTRHRDVTDLRARVHAQRGELAEAERCWRQLLDEHPRDESAAAGLARVRRFRRRGPAAALGRARHRLRPAVAVVLCAGAVTAATWGLATRLPSGTGEPRSDSAAVARAAEQDVRQELTEERERAAAEAEDRRTKALDALALEVRTPGTRVERHEDSVEVVFDQGLFSEAAELTDTGAARLALLGERLAGRQQLRVEVLGHIAQVPDAPASGGSVTSLWRAMAAARALSDASGRPLTGFSVASAEQRDAPHDTDAANRTVTVLLTPQTAP
;
A
#
# COMPACT_ATOMS: atom_id res chain seq x y z
N MET A 1 24.58 -45.47 -52.16
CA MET A 1 24.77 -45.67 -50.71
C MET A 1 25.96 -44.81 -50.31
N THR A 2 25.88 -43.76 -49.50
CA THR A 2 24.86 -43.34 -48.54
C THR A 2 24.89 -41.82 -48.45
N ALA A 3 23.71 -41.23 -48.57
CA ALA A 3 23.47 -39.82 -48.36
C ALA A 3 23.46 -39.49 -46.86
N THR A 4 23.84 -38.24 -46.58
CA THR A 4 23.33 -37.46 -45.47
C THR A 4 23.99 -37.70 -44.11
N GLU A 5 25.20 -37.16 -44.02
CA GLU A 5 25.75 -36.53 -42.83
C GLU A 5 24.80 -35.40 -42.37
N LEU A 6 23.74 -35.77 -41.66
CA LEU A 6 22.84 -34.83 -40.99
C LEU A 6 23.32 -34.67 -39.55
N ALA A 7 23.91 -33.51 -39.31
CA ALA A 7 24.08 -32.90 -38.01
C ALA A 7 22.86 -33.18 -37.13
N ARG A 8 23.00 -34.09 -36.16
CA ARG A 8 22.16 -34.07 -34.97
C ARG A 8 22.69 -32.94 -34.10
N GLN A 9 22.28 -31.72 -34.45
CA GLN A 9 22.13 -30.65 -33.48
C GLN A 9 21.24 -31.21 -32.37
N THR A 10 21.84 -31.55 -31.24
CA THR A 10 21.14 -31.63 -29.97
C THR A 10 20.55 -30.26 -29.71
N VAL A 11 19.28 -30.10 -30.06
CA VAL A 11 18.45 -29.00 -29.58
C VAL A 11 18.55 -29.04 -28.05
N PRO A 12 19.04 -27.98 -27.38
CA PRO A 12 18.96 -27.92 -25.94
C PRO A 12 17.47 -27.90 -25.59
N GLU A 13 16.99 -28.96 -24.92
CA GLU A 13 15.66 -28.95 -24.35
C GLU A 13 15.51 -27.70 -23.47
N PRO A 14 14.36 -27.02 -23.52
CA PRO A 14 14.10 -25.90 -22.62
C PRO A 14 14.17 -26.44 -21.19
N ARG A 15 15.20 -26.01 -20.44
CA ARG A 15 15.30 -26.23 -18.99
C ARG A 15 14.06 -25.65 -18.32
N THR A 16 13.04 -26.47 -18.10
CA THR A 16 12.00 -26.21 -17.11
C THR A 16 12.60 -26.59 -15.76
N ASP A 17 13.40 -25.68 -15.23
CA ASP A 17 14.28 -25.82 -14.06
C ASP A 17 13.49 -25.69 -12.74
N ARG A 18 12.37 -26.41 -12.58
CA ARG A 18 11.65 -26.53 -11.30
C ARG A 18 11.39 -27.99 -10.97
N ASP A 19 12.08 -28.48 -9.94
CA ASP A 19 11.80 -29.77 -9.34
C ASP A 19 10.41 -29.75 -8.69
N PRO A 20 9.43 -30.54 -9.19
CA PRO A 20 8.08 -30.57 -8.65
C PRO A 20 8.03 -31.00 -7.17
N GLY A 21 9.03 -31.76 -6.71
CA GLY A 21 9.15 -32.13 -5.29
C GLY A 21 9.52 -30.95 -4.39
N THR A 22 10.22 -29.95 -4.93
CA THR A 22 10.56 -28.72 -4.21
C THR A 22 9.36 -27.77 -4.16
N GLU A 23 8.62 -27.62 -5.25
CA GLU A 23 7.41 -26.78 -5.30
C GLU A 23 6.38 -27.25 -4.26
N LEU A 24 6.07 -28.55 -4.23
CA LEU A 24 5.09 -29.11 -3.28
C LEU A 24 5.54 -28.94 -1.82
N ARG A 25 6.84 -29.06 -1.54
CA ARG A 25 7.38 -28.83 -0.19
C ARG A 25 7.26 -27.37 0.21
N ALA A 26 7.57 -26.44 -0.70
CA ALA A 26 7.40 -25.01 -0.47
C ALA A 26 5.93 -24.64 -0.22
N GLU A 27 4.99 -25.15 -1.03
CA GLU A 27 3.56 -24.95 -0.83
C GLU A 27 3.08 -25.45 0.55
N LEU A 28 3.51 -26.65 0.96
CA LEU A 28 3.14 -27.22 2.25
C LEU A 28 3.68 -26.40 3.42
N VAL A 29 4.93 -25.93 3.34
CA VAL A 29 5.54 -25.06 4.34
C VAL A 29 4.78 -23.74 4.45
N VAL A 30 4.52 -23.09 3.31
CA VAL A 30 3.75 -21.84 3.25
C VAL A 30 2.36 -22.03 3.84
N ALA A 31 1.66 -23.13 3.51
CA ALA A 31 0.32 -23.39 4.02
C ALA A 31 0.28 -23.53 5.56
N ARG A 32 1.26 -24.24 6.14
CA ARG A 32 1.37 -24.43 7.60
C ARG A 32 1.78 -23.15 8.33
N ALA A 33 2.82 -22.47 7.83
CA ALA A 33 3.27 -21.21 8.39
C ALA A 33 2.17 -20.13 8.30
N ALA A 34 1.42 -20.09 7.19
CA ALA A 34 0.28 -19.18 7.04
C ALA A 34 -0.86 -19.54 8.00
N ALA A 35 -1.11 -20.82 8.29
CA ALA A 35 -2.10 -21.22 9.29
C ALA A 35 -1.72 -20.75 10.69
N ALA A 36 -0.45 -20.92 11.08
CA ALA A 36 0.08 -20.43 12.36
C ALA A 36 0.04 -18.89 12.46
N ALA A 37 0.41 -18.19 11.38
CA ALA A 37 0.32 -16.73 11.32
C ALA A 37 -1.14 -16.24 11.44
N ARG A 38 -2.10 -16.95 10.81
CA ARG A 38 -3.54 -16.63 10.92
C ARG A 38 -4.09 -16.82 12.34
N SER A 39 -3.56 -17.77 13.11
CA SER A 39 -3.92 -17.93 14.53
C SER A 39 -3.20 -16.94 15.45
N GLY A 40 -2.33 -16.08 14.90
CA GLY A 40 -1.54 -15.09 15.66
C GLY A 40 -0.27 -15.65 16.29
N ASP A 41 0.06 -16.92 16.03
CA ASP A 41 1.29 -17.55 16.54
C ASP A 41 2.42 -17.33 15.53
N LEU A 42 2.98 -16.12 15.56
CA LEU A 42 4.07 -15.69 14.66
C LEU A 42 5.38 -16.43 14.94
N ASP A 43 5.59 -16.90 16.18
CA ASP A 43 6.73 -17.74 16.54
C ASP A 43 6.60 -19.13 15.93
N ALA A 44 5.40 -19.74 15.97
CA ALA A 44 5.16 -21.00 15.29
C ALA A 44 5.28 -20.86 13.77
N ALA A 45 4.82 -19.74 13.20
CA ALA A 45 4.98 -19.49 11.77
C ALA A 45 6.46 -19.46 11.35
N LEU A 46 7.33 -18.78 12.11
CA LEU A 46 8.78 -18.81 11.85
C LEU A 46 9.37 -20.21 12.05
N ARG A 47 9.01 -20.93 13.12
CA ARG A 47 9.47 -22.33 13.31
C ARG A 47 9.08 -23.24 12.15
N GLU A 48 7.91 -23.06 11.56
CA GLU A 48 7.48 -23.81 10.37
C GLU A 48 8.32 -23.45 9.14
N LEU A 49 8.64 -22.16 8.95
CA LEU A 49 9.49 -21.69 7.86
C LEU A 49 10.96 -22.11 8.03
N ASP A 50 11.45 -22.19 9.27
CA ASP A 50 12.83 -22.55 9.64
C ASP A 50 13.07 -24.06 9.62
N ARG A 51 12.00 -24.87 9.63
CA ARG A 51 12.10 -26.34 9.65
C ARG A 51 12.96 -26.91 8.51
N TYR A 52 13.08 -26.17 7.41
CA TYR A 52 13.82 -26.58 6.22
C TYR A 52 15.03 -25.69 5.95
N ASP A 53 15.60 -25.03 6.97
CA ASP A 53 16.77 -24.15 6.83
C ASP A 53 17.99 -24.82 6.14
N ASP A 54 18.10 -26.14 6.26
CA ASP A 54 19.14 -26.95 5.60
C ASP A 54 18.88 -27.23 4.10
N ASP A 55 17.71 -26.85 3.57
CA ASP A 55 17.33 -27.00 2.16
C ASP A 55 17.20 -25.61 1.48
N PRO A 56 18.24 -25.16 0.77
CA PRO A 56 18.23 -23.90 0.02
C PRO A 56 17.11 -23.80 -1.02
N ALA A 57 16.69 -24.92 -1.60
CA ALA A 57 15.69 -24.93 -2.66
C ALA A 57 14.29 -24.60 -2.11
N VAL A 58 13.99 -25.01 -0.87
CA VAL A 58 12.74 -24.67 -0.18
C VAL A 58 12.83 -23.29 0.48
N THR A 59 13.93 -22.98 1.16
CA THR A 59 14.08 -21.72 1.93
C THR A 59 14.15 -20.48 1.05
N ARG A 60 14.76 -20.58 -0.13
CA ARG A 60 14.80 -19.50 -1.12
C ARG A 60 13.61 -19.51 -2.07
N HIS A 61 12.67 -20.44 -1.90
CA HIS A 61 11.45 -20.42 -2.68
C HIS A 61 10.74 -19.08 -2.49
N ARG A 62 10.27 -18.49 -3.60
CA ARG A 62 9.67 -17.16 -3.66
C ARG A 62 8.65 -16.93 -2.54
N ASP A 63 7.69 -17.85 -2.43
CA ASP A 63 6.56 -17.71 -1.50
C ASP A 63 6.96 -17.93 -0.03
N VAL A 64 7.97 -18.78 0.22
CA VAL A 64 8.54 -18.99 1.55
C VAL A 64 9.24 -17.70 2.01
N THR A 65 10.02 -17.09 1.13
CA THR A 65 10.74 -15.84 1.40
C THR A 65 9.79 -14.66 1.61
N ASP A 66 8.75 -14.52 0.78
CA ASP A 66 7.74 -13.45 0.95
C ASP A 66 6.95 -13.62 2.25
N LEU A 67 6.52 -14.85 2.59
CA LEU A 67 5.80 -15.12 3.84
C LEU A 67 6.68 -14.85 5.06
N ARG A 68 7.94 -15.30 5.04
CA ARG A 68 8.94 -15.00 6.09
C ARG A 68 9.09 -13.50 6.31
N ALA A 69 9.21 -12.73 5.22
CA ALA A 69 9.29 -11.27 5.29
C ALA A 69 8.05 -10.64 5.96
N ARG A 70 6.85 -11.14 5.62
CA ARG A 70 5.59 -10.67 6.22
C ARG A 70 5.49 -11.01 7.71
N VAL A 71 5.91 -12.21 8.10
CA VAL A 71 5.91 -12.63 9.52
C VAL A 71 6.87 -11.77 10.33
N HIS A 72 8.10 -11.53 9.85
CA HIS A 72 9.02 -10.58 10.50
C HIS A 72 8.44 -9.17 10.59
N ALA A 73 7.78 -8.69 9.53
CA ALA A 73 7.14 -7.36 9.55
C ALA A 73 6.01 -7.28 10.59
N GLN A 74 5.20 -8.34 10.74
CA GLN A 74 4.14 -8.42 11.75
C GLN A 74 4.68 -8.47 13.18
N ARG A 75 5.87 -9.07 13.39
CA ARG A 75 6.60 -9.06 14.66
C ARG A 75 7.29 -7.73 14.97
N GLY A 76 7.30 -6.77 14.03
CA GLY A 76 8.02 -5.50 14.17
C GLY A 76 9.52 -5.59 13.84
N GLU A 77 9.99 -6.73 13.34
CA GLU A 77 11.39 -6.98 12.95
C GLU A 77 11.67 -6.45 11.53
N LEU A 78 11.55 -5.12 11.37
CA LEU A 78 11.59 -4.45 10.06
C LEU A 78 12.93 -4.55 9.33
N ALA A 79 14.03 -4.86 10.03
CA ALA A 79 15.33 -5.11 9.42
C ALA A 79 15.35 -6.47 8.70
N GLU A 80 14.85 -7.50 9.38
CA GLU A 80 14.77 -8.87 8.89
C GLU A 80 13.79 -8.97 7.72
N ALA A 81 12.63 -8.33 7.83
CA ALA A 81 11.65 -8.26 6.74
C ALA A 81 12.24 -7.60 5.47
N GLU A 82 12.99 -6.51 5.64
CA GLU A 82 13.64 -5.82 4.52
C GLU A 82 14.71 -6.68 3.86
N ARG A 83 15.49 -7.43 4.66
CA ARG A 83 16.49 -8.36 4.14
C ARG A 83 15.84 -9.43 3.26
N CYS A 84 14.75 -10.03 3.74
CA CYS A 84 14.01 -11.05 2.98
C CYS A 84 13.46 -10.49 1.65
N TRP A 85 12.81 -9.33 1.67
CA TRP A 85 12.28 -8.72 0.43
C TRP A 85 13.36 -8.21 -0.52
N ARG A 86 14.53 -7.78 -0.03
CA ARG A 86 15.66 -7.45 -0.90
C ARG A 86 16.21 -8.69 -1.59
N GLN A 87 16.45 -9.75 -0.82
CA GLN A 87 16.87 -11.03 -1.37
C GLN A 87 15.89 -11.52 -2.45
N LEU A 88 14.58 -11.40 -2.19
CA LEU A 88 13.56 -11.76 -3.15
C LEU A 88 13.61 -10.93 -4.44
N LEU A 89 13.94 -9.63 -4.36
CA LEU A 89 14.10 -8.78 -5.55
C LEU A 89 15.43 -9.01 -6.28
N ASP A 90 16.47 -9.48 -5.59
CA ASP A 90 17.73 -9.86 -6.23
C ASP A 90 17.52 -11.07 -7.15
N GLU A 91 16.67 -12.02 -6.73
CA GLU A 91 16.31 -13.22 -7.50
C GLU A 91 15.14 -12.99 -8.47
N HIS A 92 14.18 -12.12 -8.10
CA HIS A 92 12.99 -11.80 -8.87
C HIS A 92 12.78 -10.26 -8.98
N PRO A 93 13.48 -9.57 -9.89
CA PRO A 93 13.48 -8.11 -9.97
C PRO A 93 12.12 -7.43 -10.22
N ARG A 94 11.13 -8.21 -10.70
CA ARG A 94 9.77 -7.74 -10.99
C ARG A 94 8.74 -8.21 -9.96
N ASP A 95 9.18 -8.70 -8.79
CA ASP A 95 8.25 -9.14 -7.76
C ASP A 95 7.52 -7.95 -7.10
N GLU A 96 6.26 -7.77 -7.47
CA GLU A 96 5.42 -6.68 -6.97
C GLU A 96 5.14 -6.78 -5.47
N SER A 97 5.05 -8.00 -4.91
CA SER A 97 4.83 -8.21 -3.47
C SER A 97 6.04 -7.73 -2.67
N ALA A 98 7.24 -8.10 -3.12
CA ALA A 98 8.49 -7.68 -2.50
C ALA A 98 8.68 -6.17 -2.60
N ALA A 99 8.41 -5.58 -3.78
CA ALA A 99 8.48 -4.13 -3.98
C ALA A 99 7.49 -3.38 -3.07
N ALA A 100 6.25 -3.87 -2.95
CA ALA A 100 5.24 -3.31 -2.05
C ALA A 100 5.63 -3.47 -0.57
N GLY A 101 6.22 -4.60 -0.19
CA GLY A 101 6.78 -4.88 1.12
C GLY A 101 7.87 -3.89 1.51
N LEU A 102 8.87 -3.69 0.64
CA LEU A 102 9.93 -2.69 0.84
C LEU A 102 9.37 -1.26 0.89
N ALA A 103 8.39 -0.92 0.04
CA ALA A 103 7.73 0.38 0.12
C ALA A 103 7.04 0.58 1.48
N ARG A 104 6.42 -0.46 2.04
CA ARG A 104 5.81 -0.45 3.38
C ARG A 104 6.86 -0.26 4.47
N VAL A 105 7.98 -0.99 4.45
CA VAL A 105 9.11 -0.81 5.39
C VAL A 105 9.70 0.59 5.28
N ARG A 106 9.90 1.11 4.07
CA ARG A 106 10.39 2.48 3.84
C ARG A 106 9.44 3.51 4.43
N ARG A 107 8.12 3.32 4.33
CA ARG A 107 7.13 4.20 4.99
C ARG A 107 7.26 4.15 6.51
N PHE A 108 7.37 2.96 7.10
CA PHE A 108 7.61 2.81 8.54
C PHE A 108 8.91 3.46 8.99
N ARG A 109 10.00 3.36 8.21
CA ARG A 109 11.30 3.99 8.52
C ARG A 109 11.33 5.49 8.27
N ARG A 110 10.62 5.98 7.24
CA ARG A 110 10.45 7.42 6.96
C ARG A 110 9.59 8.13 8.00
N ARG A 111 8.74 7.38 8.71
CA ARG A 111 7.96 7.81 9.88
C ARG A 111 8.62 7.47 11.22
N GLY A 112 9.83 6.88 11.20
CA GLY A 112 10.64 6.60 12.38
C GLY A 112 11.70 7.68 12.70
N PRO A 113 12.33 7.64 13.89
CA PRO A 113 13.21 8.69 14.42
C PRO A 113 14.44 9.02 13.56
N ALA A 114 14.92 8.09 12.72
CA ALA A 114 16.07 8.34 11.82
C ALA A 114 15.75 9.31 10.66
N ALA A 115 14.49 9.43 10.24
CA ALA A 115 14.07 10.38 9.21
C ALA A 115 13.97 11.83 9.73
N ALA A 116 13.85 12.02 11.06
CA ALA A 116 13.92 13.33 11.70
C ALA A 116 15.34 13.92 11.63
N LEU A 117 16.37 13.07 11.76
CA LEU A 117 17.78 13.47 11.66
C LEU A 117 18.22 13.83 10.23
N GLY A 118 17.61 13.23 9.20
CA GLY A 118 17.89 13.57 7.79
C GLY A 118 17.29 14.90 7.33
N ARG A 119 16.15 15.31 7.91
CA ARG A 119 15.49 16.60 7.57
C ARG A 119 16.16 17.81 8.25
N ALA A 120 16.87 17.60 9.36
CA ALA A 120 17.59 18.66 10.07
C ALA A 120 18.82 19.19 9.29
N ARG A 121 19.43 18.39 8.40
CA ARG A 121 20.62 18.80 7.64
C ARG A 121 20.34 19.62 6.38
N HIS A 122 19.09 19.66 5.88
CA HIS A 122 18.74 20.40 4.66
C HIS A 122 18.08 21.76 4.90
N ARG A 123 17.96 22.22 6.17
CA ARG A 123 17.40 23.54 6.50
C ARG A 123 18.45 24.56 6.97
N LEU A 124 19.71 24.39 6.58
CA LEU A 124 20.75 25.41 6.75
C LEU A 124 21.47 25.66 5.42
N ARG A 125 20.82 26.41 4.54
CA ARG A 125 21.50 27.36 3.65
C ARG A 125 20.72 28.68 3.63
N PRO A 126 21.39 29.83 3.83
CA PRO A 126 20.74 31.13 3.88
C PRO A 126 20.23 31.54 2.51
N ALA A 127 19.04 32.16 2.51
CA ALA A 127 18.47 32.81 1.34
C ALA A 127 19.37 34.01 0.95
N VAL A 128 20.00 33.93 -0.22
CA VAL A 128 20.45 35.10 -0.95
C VAL A 128 19.46 35.29 -2.10
N ALA A 129 18.69 36.36 -1.97
CA ALA A 129 17.82 36.86 -3.02
C ALA A 129 18.67 37.45 -4.16
N VAL A 130 18.33 37.11 -5.41
CA VAL A 130 18.57 37.97 -6.56
C VAL A 130 17.29 38.03 -7.38
N VAL A 131 16.60 39.16 -7.23
CA VAL A 131 15.68 39.73 -8.21
C VAL A 131 16.51 40.06 -9.46
N LEU A 132 16.12 39.58 -10.64
CA LEU A 132 16.40 40.29 -11.90
C LEU A 132 15.29 40.02 -12.93
N CYS A 133 15.00 41.08 -13.66
CA CYS A 133 13.80 41.37 -14.40
C CYS A 133 13.74 40.74 -15.81
N ALA A 134 12.54 40.79 -16.37
CA ALA A 134 12.22 41.21 -17.74
C ALA A 134 13.09 40.74 -18.92
N GLY A 135 12.41 40.06 -19.85
CA GLY A 135 12.39 40.50 -21.25
C GLY A 135 13.29 39.78 -22.24
N ALA A 136 12.90 39.94 -23.51
CA ALA A 136 13.60 39.67 -24.76
C ALA A 136 13.35 38.31 -25.44
N VAL A 137 12.33 38.35 -26.32
CA VAL A 137 12.36 37.86 -27.70
C VAL A 137 13.78 37.74 -28.27
N THR A 138 14.12 36.58 -28.84
CA THR A 138 15.01 36.50 -30.01
C THR A 138 14.59 35.35 -30.92
N ALA A 139 14.21 35.73 -32.14
CA ALA A 139 14.24 34.89 -33.31
C ALA A 139 15.70 34.70 -33.78
N ALA A 140 16.05 33.51 -34.25
CA ALA A 140 17.19 33.23 -35.12
C ALA A 140 16.82 31.99 -35.95
N THR A 141 16.32 32.09 -37.18
CA THR A 141 17.04 32.33 -38.44
C THR A 141 18.41 31.66 -38.52
N TRP A 142 18.44 30.49 -39.16
CA TRP A 142 19.56 30.06 -40.00
C TRP A 142 19.02 29.69 -41.37
N GLY A 143 19.64 30.26 -42.40
CA GLY A 143 19.26 30.11 -43.79
C GLY A 143 20.34 29.44 -44.64
N LEU A 144 19.89 29.05 -45.86
CA LEU A 144 20.63 28.84 -47.12
C LEU A 144 21.74 27.77 -47.12
N ALA A 145 21.94 26.91 -48.13
CA ALA A 145 21.43 26.75 -49.50
C ALA A 145 21.67 25.28 -49.90
N THR A 146 20.92 24.67 -50.82
CA THR A 146 21.27 24.69 -52.26
C THR A 146 20.11 24.14 -53.12
N ARG A 147 19.89 24.85 -54.24
CA ARG A 147 19.17 24.49 -55.49
C ARG A 147 19.94 23.36 -56.21
N LEU A 148 19.44 22.41 -57.02
CA LEU A 148 18.32 22.16 -57.97
C LEU A 148 18.38 20.61 -58.32
N PRO A 149 17.56 19.96 -59.20
CA PRO A 149 16.52 20.43 -60.10
C PRO A 149 15.18 19.65 -60.03
N SER A 150 14.22 20.15 -60.80
CA SER A 150 12.86 19.69 -61.03
C SER A 150 12.69 18.18 -61.29
N GLY A 151 11.78 17.57 -60.54
CA GLY A 151 11.15 16.29 -60.87
C GLY A 151 9.66 16.39 -60.56
N THR A 152 8.85 16.39 -61.62
CA THR A 152 7.47 15.85 -61.71
C THR A 152 6.57 15.95 -60.48
N GLY A 153 5.52 16.77 -60.60
CA GLY A 153 4.52 16.97 -59.57
C GLY A 153 3.86 15.70 -59.04
N GLU A 154 3.73 15.66 -57.72
CA GLU A 154 2.73 14.87 -57.00
C GLU A 154 2.07 15.77 -55.94
N PRO A 155 0.73 15.82 -55.86
CA PRO A 155 0.03 16.52 -54.78
C PRO A 155 0.09 15.66 -53.51
N ARG A 156 1.23 15.66 -52.81
CA ARG A 156 1.46 14.77 -51.65
C ARG A 156 1.62 15.50 -50.30
N SER A 157 1.51 16.83 -50.28
CA SER A 157 1.72 17.65 -49.07
C SER A 157 0.44 17.90 -48.25
N ASP A 158 -0.74 17.93 -48.88
CA ASP A 158 -1.99 18.26 -48.18
C ASP A 158 -2.57 17.08 -47.40
N SER A 159 -2.44 15.86 -47.93
CA SER A 159 -2.94 14.64 -47.27
C SER A 159 -2.26 14.36 -45.92
N ALA A 160 -0.95 14.61 -45.81
CA ALA A 160 -0.21 14.41 -44.56
C ALA A 160 -0.46 15.52 -43.52
N ALA A 161 -0.87 16.72 -43.96
CA ALA A 161 -1.29 17.78 -43.06
C ALA A 161 -2.71 17.52 -42.52
N VAL A 162 -3.63 17.12 -43.40
CA VAL A 162 -5.00 16.74 -43.04
C VAL A 162 -5.03 15.52 -42.10
N ALA A 163 -4.20 14.50 -42.35
CA ALA A 163 -4.11 13.34 -41.46
C ALA A 163 -3.62 13.71 -40.05
N ARG A 164 -2.63 14.62 -39.94
CA ARG A 164 -2.13 15.09 -38.64
C ARG A 164 -3.15 15.94 -37.89
N ALA A 165 -3.91 16.79 -38.58
CA ALA A 165 -5.00 17.55 -37.97
C ALA A 165 -6.09 16.61 -37.43
N ALA A 166 -6.52 15.63 -38.23
CA ALA A 166 -7.50 14.63 -37.79
C ALA A 166 -7.02 13.81 -36.57
N GLU A 167 -5.74 13.43 -36.53
CA GLU A 167 -5.15 12.77 -35.36
C GLU A 167 -5.13 13.67 -34.11
N GLN A 168 -4.90 14.97 -34.28
CA GLN A 168 -4.91 15.94 -33.18
C GLN A 168 -6.32 16.14 -32.64
N ASP A 169 -7.32 16.25 -33.51
CA ASP A 169 -8.74 16.37 -33.13
C ASP A 169 -9.20 15.15 -32.33
N VAL A 170 -8.89 13.93 -32.81
CA VAL A 170 -9.23 12.69 -32.09
C VAL A 170 -8.52 12.60 -30.73
N ARG A 171 -7.25 13.01 -30.64
CA ARG A 171 -6.53 13.05 -29.36
C ARG A 171 -7.13 14.06 -28.39
N GLN A 172 -7.58 15.20 -28.90
CA GLN A 172 -8.20 16.23 -28.09
C GLN A 172 -9.56 15.74 -27.56
N GLU A 173 -10.40 15.18 -28.42
CA GLU A 173 -11.70 14.60 -28.04
C GLU A 173 -11.55 13.51 -26.97
N LEU A 174 -10.60 12.57 -27.16
CA LEU A 174 -10.27 11.54 -26.16
C LEU A 174 -9.79 12.12 -24.82
N THR A 175 -9.12 13.27 -24.84
CA THR A 175 -8.63 13.92 -23.62
C THR A 175 -9.80 14.58 -22.88
N GLU A 176 -10.66 15.30 -23.59
CA GLU A 176 -11.84 15.92 -23.02
C GLU A 176 -12.81 14.88 -22.44
N GLU A 177 -13.03 13.76 -23.12
CA GLU A 177 -13.83 12.65 -22.60
C GLU A 177 -13.24 12.06 -21.31
N ARG A 178 -11.92 11.87 -21.26
CA ARG A 178 -11.23 11.39 -20.05
C ARG A 178 -11.35 12.37 -18.89
N GLU A 179 -11.24 13.67 -19.15
CA GLU A 179 -11.38 14.71 -18.13
C GLU A 179 -12.81 14.76 -17.58
N ARG A 180 -13.83 14.67 -18.43
CA ARG A 180 -15.24 14.58 -18.00
C ARG A 180 -15.48 13.33 -17.16
N ALA A 181 -15.01 12.17 -17.63
CA ALA A 181 -15.14 10.91 -16.89
C ALA A 181 -14.43 10.94 -15.53
N ALA A 182 -13.26 11.58 -15.45
CA ALA A 182 -12.52 11.77 -14.20
C ALA A 182 -13.28 12.70 -13.23
N ALA A 183 -13.82 13.82 -13.72
CA ALA A 183 -14.62 14.74 -12.91
C ALA A 183 -15.89 14.07 -12.36
N GLU A 184 -16.59 13.29 -13.18
CA GLU A 184 -17.76 12.51 -12.76
C GLU A 184 -17.41 11.41 -11.75
N ALA A 185 -16.26 10.76 -11.91
CA ALA A 185 -15.78 9.77 -10.94
C ALA A 185 -15.47 10.41 -9.58
N GLU A 186 -14.86 11.60 -9.58
CA GLU A 186 -14.53 12.33 -8.36
C GLU A 186 -15.78 12.86 -7.64
N ASP A 187 -16.77 13.37 -8.37
CA ASP A 187 -18.06 13.77 -7.80
C ASP A 187 -18.81 12.57 -7.19
N ARG A 188 -18.84 11.43 -7.88
CA ARG A 188 -19.41 10.19 -7.34
C ARG A 188 -18.71 9.73 -6.07
N ARG A 189 -17.38 9.78 -6.05
CA ARG A 189 -16.57 9.43 -4.88
C ARG A 189 -16.86 10.37 -3.71
N THR A 190 -16.93 11.67 -3.98
CA THR A 190 -17.23 12.69 -2.97
C THR A 190 -18.59 12.45 -2.33
N LYS A 191 -19.63 12.20 -3.15
CA LYS A 191 -20.97 11.86 -2.67
C LYS A 191 -21.00 10.56 -1.86
N ALA A 192 -20.25 9.55 -2.28
CA ALA A 192 -20.15 8.27 -1.57
C ALA A 192 -19.51 8.44 -0.18
N LEU A 193 -18.49 9.29 -0.06
CA LEU A 193 -17.84 9.61 1.22
C LEU A 193 -18.77 10.38 2.15
N ASP A 194 -19.53 11.36 1.65
CA ASP A 194 -20.52 12.08 2.46
C ASP A 194 -21.62 11.16 2.98
N ALA A 195 -22.15 10.30 2.10
CA ALA A 195 -23.15 9.31 2.49
C ALA A 195 -22.61 8.35 3.54
N LEU A 196 -21.40 7.82 3.33
CA LEU A 196 -20.73 6.96 4.30
C LEU A 196 -20.55 7.65 5.66
N ALA A 197 -20.08 8.90 5.67
CA ALA A 197 -19.87 9.68 6.90
C ALA A 197 -21.16 9.94 7.68
N LEU A 198 -22.31 10.03 7.00
CA LEU A 198 -23.61 10.16 7.66
C LEU A 198 -24.09 8.81 8.23
N GLU A 199 -23.91 7.74 7.46
CA GLU A 199 -24.46 6.42 7.77
C GLU A 199 -23.73 5.69 8.90
N VAL A 200 -22.44 5.95 9.10
CA VAL A 200 -21.61 5.29 10.13
C VAL A 200 -21.64 6.00 11.47
N ARG A 201 -22.35 7.13 11.58
CA ARG A 201 -22.52 7.85 12.85
C ARG A 201 -23.26 6.99 13.85
N THR A 202 -22.67 6.84 15.04
CA THR A 202 -23.27 6.14 16.17
C THR A 202 -23.16 6.98 17.45
N PRO A 203 -24.04 6.78 18.44
CA PRO A 203 -23.92 7.48 19.72
C PRO A 203 -22.56 7.26 20.38
N GLY A 204 -21.93 8.34 20.83
CA GLY A 204 -20.58 8.30 21.45
C GLY A 204 -19.43 8.19 20.45
N THR A 205 -19.68 8.54 19.18
CA THR A 205 -18.64 8.66 18.15
C THR A 205 -18.67 10.04 17.49
N ARG A 206 -17.47 10.52 17.17
CA ARG A 206 -17.23 11.62 16.24
C ARG A 206 -16.81 11.05 14.90
N VAL A 207 -17.45 11.53 13.84
CA VAL A 207 -17.15 11.10 12.47
C VAL A 207 -16.62 12.29 11.68
N GLU A 208 -15.41 12.14 11.16
CA GLU A 208 -14.74 13.16 10.35
C GLU A 208 -14.54 12.66 8.93
N ARG A 209 -14.84 13.53 7.96
CA ARG A 209 -14.67 13.24 6.54
C ARG A 209 -13.29 13.75 6.09
N HIS A 210 -12.50 12.86 5.52
CA HIS A 210 -11.24 13.18 4.84
C HIS A 210 -11.42 13.12 3.32
N GLU A 211 -10.34 13.42 2.57
CA GLU A 211 -10.35 13.44 1.11
C GLU A 211 -10.74 12.08 0.51
N ASP A 212 -10.25 10.99 1.09
CA ASP A 212 -10.43 9.63 0.57
C ASP A 212 -11.09 8.65 1.53
N SER A 213 -11.41 9.09 2.75
CA SER A 213 -11.79 8.21 3.85
C SER A 213 -12.71 8.90 4.84
N VAL A 214 -13.33 8.09 5.68
CA VAL A 214 -14.13 8.53 6.81
C VAL A 214 -13.48 8.00 8.09
N GLU A 215 -13.15 8.89 9.00
CA GLU A 215 -12.58 8.58 10.29
C GLU A 215 -13.67 8.54 11.36
N VAL A 216 -13.66 7.50 12.18
CA VAL A 216 -14.56 7.33 13.32
C VAL A 216 -13.72 7.28 14.60
N VAL A 217 -13.95 8.25 15.48
CA VAL A 217 -13.29 8.40 16.77
C VAL A 217 -14.33 8.21 17.87
N PHE A 218 -14.01 7.47 18.92
CA PHE A 218 -14.92 7.29 20.05
C PHE A 218 -14.70 8.38 21.09
N ASP A 219 -15.79 8.96 21.59
CA ASP A 219 -15.76 10.12 22.51
C ASP A 219 -15.19 9.80 23.90
N GLN A 220 -15.08 8.51 24.24
CA GLN A 220 -14.47 8.06 25.49
C GLN A 220 -13.58 6.85 25.23
N GLY A 221 -12.73 6.54 26.21
CA GLY A 221 -11.93 5.33 26.21
C GLY A 221 -12.82 4.09 26.11
N LEU A 222 -12.43 3.17 25.25
CA LEU A 222 -13.11 1.88 25.07
C LEU A 222 -12.54 0.83 26.01
N PHE A 223 -11.31 1.02 26.49
CA PHE A 223 -10.56 0.03 27.27
C PHE A 223 -10.33 0.50 28.70
N SER A 224 -10.54 -0.39 29.67
CA SER A 224 -10.26 -0.14 31.09
C SER A 224 -8.74 -0.15 31.32
N GLU A 225 -8.10 -1.26 30.98
CA GLU A 225 -6.67 -1.50 31.10
C GLU A 225 -6.17 -2.30 29.90
N ALA A 226 -4.88 -2.13 29.55
CA ALA A 226 -4.26 -2.81 28.41
C ALA A 226 -5.20 -2.88 27.19
N ALA A 227 -5.64 -4.06 26.77
CA ALA A 227 -6.60 -4.26 25.66
C ALA A 227 -7.96 -4.83 26.12
N GLU A 228 -8.30 -4.70 27.40
CA GLU A 228 -9.57 -5.15 27.95
C GLU A 228 -10.67 -4.12 27.67
N LEU A 229 -11.69 -4.52 26.92
CA LEU A 229 -12.84 -3.67 26.62
C LEU A 229 -13.69 -3.47 27.87
N THR A 230 -14.15 -2.25 28.06
CA THR A 230 -15.27 -1.96 28.97
C THR A 230 -16.58 -2.44 28.35
N ASP A 231 -17.61 -2.69 29.17
CA ASP A 231 -18.95 -3.05 28.67
C ASP A 231 -19.50 -1.98 27.72
N THR A 232 -19.35 -0.71 28.09
CA THR A 232 -19.71 0.44 27.24
C THR A 232 -18.91 0.47 25.94
N GLY A 233 -17.60 0.18 26.00
CA GLY A 233 -16.74 0.14 24.82
C GLY A 233 -17.10 -0.97 23.85
N ALA A 234 -17.37 -2.17 24.37
CA ALA A 234 -17.87 -3.31 23.58
C ALA A 234 -19.21 -2.98 22.92
N ALA A 235 -20.16 -2.39 23.65
CA ALA A 235 -21.46 -1.99 23.12
C ALA A 235 -21.32 -0.94 21.99
N ARG A 236 -20.41 0.04 22.13
CA ARG A 236 -20.16 1.04 21.06
C ARG A 236 -19.54 0.43 19.81
N LEU A 237 -18.58 -0.49 19.97
CA LEU A 237 -17.99 -1.21 18.84
C LEU A 237 -19.04 -2.08 18.15
N ALA A 238 -19.96 -2.70 18.90
CA ALA A 238 -21.05 -3.47 18.32
C ALA A 238 -21.98 -2.59 17.47
N LEU A 239 -22.40 -1.42 17.98
CA LEU A 239 -23.22 -0.46 17.22
C LEU A 239 -22.52 -0.01 15.93
N LEU A 240 -21.21 0.25 15.98
CA LEU A 240 -20.45 0.57 14.77
C LEU A 240 -20.39 -0.62 13.82
N GLY A 241 -20.15 -1.83 14.33
CA GLY A 241 -20.13 -3.07 13.56
C GLY A 241 -21.44 -3.32 12.81
N GLU A 242 -22.58 -3.09 13.46
CA GLU A 242 -23.91 -3.18 12.83
C GLU A 242 -24.04 -2.21 11.64
N ARG A 243 -23.48 -0.99 11.74
CA ARG A 243 -23.46 -0.03 10.60
C ARG A 243 -22.56 -0.48 9.46
N LEU A 244 -21.54 -1.27 9.74
CA LEU A 244 -20.63 -1.85 8.75
C LEU A 244 -21.18 -3.15 8.12
N ALA A 245 -22.22 -3.75 8.70
CA ALA A 245 -22.83 -4.98 8.19
C ALA A 245 -23.34 -4.80 6.76
N GLY A 246 -23.15 -5.81 5.92
CA GLY A 246 -23.57 -5.80 4.50
C GLY A 246 -22.70 -4.94 3.56
N ARG A 247 -21.70 -4.20 4.07
CA ARG A 247 -20.82 -3.35 3.24
C ARG A 247 -19.55 -4.08 2.83
N GLN A 248 -19.57 -4.75 1.68
CA GLN A 248 -18.41 -5.52 1.20
C GLN A 248 -17.35 -4.66 0.49
N GLN A 249 -17.73 -3.52 -0.08
CA GLN A 249 -16.85 -2.62 -0.85
C GLN A 249 -16.22 -1.53 0.04
N LEU A 250 -15.76 -1.92 1.23
CA LEU A 250 -15.23 -0.97 2.21
C LEU A 250 -13.99 -1.55 2.88
N ARG A 251 -12.84 -0.88 2.77
CA ARG A 251 -11.68 -1.20 3.60
C ARG A 251 -11.90 -0.60 4.98
N VAL A 252 -11.63 -1.40 6.01
CA VAL A 252 -11.71 -0.97 7.42
C VAL A 252 -10.33 -1.11 8.04
N GLU A 253 -9.77 -0.01 8.49
CA GLU A 253 -8.51 0.01 9.23
C GLU A 253 -8.76 0.46 10.67
N VAL A 254 -8.25 -0.30 11.63
CA VAL A 254 -8.37 -0.04 13.06
C VAL A 254 -7.01 0.37 13.59
N LEU A 255 -6.92 1.61 14.08
CA LEU A 255 -5.73 2.20 14.67
C LEU A 255 -5.88 2.23 16.19
N GLY A 256 -5.01 1.54 16.90
CA GLY A 256 -5.02 1.56 18.36
C GLY A 256 -4.32 2.77 18.93
N HIS A 257 -4.82 3.29 20.04
CA HIS A 257 -4.20 4.39 20.76
C HIS A 257 -3.67 3.93 22.12
N ILE A 258 -2.63 4.61 22.58
CA ILE A 258 -2.18 4.52 23.97
C ILE A 258 -2.29 5.87 24.65
N ALA A 259 -2.37 5.82 25.99
CA ALA A 259 -2.10 6.99 26.82
C ALA A 259 -0.73 7.57 26.46
N GLN A 260 -0.59 8.89 26.58
CA GLN A 260 0.72 9.50 26.39
C GLN A 260 1.60 9.05 27.54
N VAL A 261 2.80 8.55 27.21
CA VAL A 261 3.78 8.18 28.21
C VAL A 261 4.80 9.31 28.27
N PRO A 262 4.93 10.01 29.42
CA PRO A 262 5.95 11.04 29.58
C PRO A 262 7.34 10.50 29.22
N ASP A 263 8.11 11.29 28.48
CA ASP A 263 9.47 10.98 28.03
C ASP A 263 9.61 9.77 27.06
N ALA A 264 8.50 9.16 26.65
CA ALA A 264 8.51 8.16 25.57
C ALA A 264 8.60 8.85 24.19
N PRO A 265 9.24 8.21 23.20
CA PRO A 265 9.23 8.71 21.84
C PRO A 265 7.79 8.83 21.31
N ALA A 266 7.41 10.02 20.83
CA ALA A 266 6.08 10.29 20.26
C ALA A 266 5.76 9.47 18.98
N SER A 267 6.75 8.72 18.48
CA SER A 267 6.69 7.85 17.30
C SER A 267 7.32 6.50 17.63
N GLY A 268 6.72 5.42 17.14
CA GLY A 268 7.12 4.06 17.46
C GLY A 268 5.92 3.33 18.05
N GLY A 269 5.35 2.41 17.28
CA GLY A 269 4.09 1.76 17.65
C GLY A 269 4.20 1.04 19.00
N SER A 270 3.12 1.07 19.77
CA SER A 270 3.05 0.36 21.05
C SER A 270 2.39 -1.00 20.85
N VAL A 271 2.99 -2.03 21.44
CA VAL A 271 2.41 -3.39 21.49
C VAL A 271 0.99 -3.32 22.07
N THR A 272 0.78 -2.54 23.14
CA THR A 272 -0.55 -2.34 23.75
C THR A 272 -1.55 -1.70 22.78
N SER A 273 -1.11 -0.72 21.98
CA SER A 273 -1.96 -0.12 20.95
C SER A 273 -2.37 -1.17 19.90
N LEU A 274 -1.43 -2.00 19.44
CA LEU A 274 -1.74 -3.08 18.50
C LEU A 274 -2.76 -4.08 19.08
N TRP A 275 -2.61 -4.47 20.35
CA TRP A 275 -3.57 -5.36 21.02
C TRP A 275 -4.97 -4.73 21.13
N ARG A 276 -5.07 -3.44 21.44
CA ARG A 276 -6.34 -2.70 21.43
C ARG A 276 -7.00 -2.71 20.06
N ALA A 277 -6.21 -2.43 19.03
CA ALA A 277 -6.68 -2.42 17.66
C ALA A 277 -7.19 -3.81 17.24
N MET A 278 -6.49 -4.88 17.63
CA MET A 278 -6.91 -6.26 17.38
C MET A 278 -8.19 -6.63 18.13
N ALA A 279 -8.31 -6.25 19.41
CA ALA A 279 -9.51 -6.48 20.22
C ALA A 279 -10.73 -5.77 19.63
N ALA A 280 -10.57 -4.52 19.20
CA ALA A 280 -11.64 -3.78 18.52
C ALA A 280 -11.99 -4.40 17.16
N ALA A 281 -11.00 -4.84 16.37
CA ALA A 281 -11.25 -5.50 15.09
C ALA A 281 -12.06 -6.80 15.26
N ARG A 282 -11.80 -7.58 16.32
CA ARG A 282 -12.60 -8.77 16.67
C ARG A 282 -14.04 -8.41 17.01
N ALA A 283 -14.24 -7.43 17.89
CA ALA A 283 -15.59 -6.98 18.25
C ALA A 283 -16.38 -6.45 17.03
N LEU A 284 -15.72 -5.69 16.13
CA LEU A 284 -16.32 -5.24 14.89
C LEU A 284 -16.62 -6.38 13.92
N SER A 285 -15.73 -7.37 13.83
CA SER A 285 -15.92 -8.58 13.02
C SER A 285 -17.15 -9.36 13.48
N ASP A 286 -17.27 -9.60 14.79
CA ASP A 286 -18.39 -10.33 15.39
C ASP A 286 -19.72 -9.62 15.14
N ALA A 287 -19.77 -8.30 15.33
CA ALA A 287 -21.00 -7.51 15.17
C ALA A 287 -21.40 -7.26 13.69
N SER A 288 -20.42 -7.11 12.79
CA SER A 288 -20.70 -6.84 11.37
C SER A 288 -20.91 -8.10 10.53
N GLY A 289 -20.57 -9.28 11.06
CA GLY A 289 -20.50 -10.54 10.30
C GLY A 289 -19.40 -10.57 9.24
N ARG A 290 -18.51 -9.57 9.23
CA ARG A 290 -17.36 -9.51 8.30
C ARG A 290 -16.23 -10.36 8.85
N PRO A 291 -15.48 -11.10 8.02
CA PRO A 291 -14.33 -11.86 8.49
C PRO A 291 -13.26 -10.91 9.03
N LEU A 292 -12.53 -11.33 10.07
CA LEU A 292 -11.45 -10.54 10.67
C LEU A 292 -10.36 -10.15 9.64
N THR A 293 -10.15 -10.96 8.61
CA THR A 293 -9.24 -10.67 7.49
C THR A 293 -9.68 -9.48 6.63
N GLY A 294 -10.94 -9.05 6.76
CA GLY A 294 -11.47 -7.84 6.13
C GLY A 294 -11.09 -6.54 6.84
N PHE A 295 -10.35 -6.63 7.96
CA PHE A 295 -9.87 -5.51 8.75
C PHE A 295 -8.34 -5.46 8.70
N SER A 296 -7.78 -4.26 8.52
CA SER A 296 -6.37 -4.00 8.80
C SER A 296 -6.22 -3.40 10.19
N VAL A 297 -5.14 -3.75 10.88
CA VAL A 297 -4.90 -3.38 12.27
C VAL A 297 -3.51 -2.75 12.36
N ALA A 298 -3.40 -1.59 13.02
CA ALA A 298 -2.12 -0.92 13.23
C ALA A 298 -2.08 -0.15 14.56
N SER A 299 -0.87 0.22 14.97
CA SER A 299 -0.68 1.16 16.08
C SER A 299 -0.70 2.59 15.56
N ALA A 300 -1.51 3.45 16.16
CA ALA A 300 -1.39 4.89 15.98
C ALA A 300 -0.11 5.41 16.65
N GLU A 301 0.35 6.59 16.21
CA GLU A 301 1.44 7.30 16.86
C GLU A 301 0.91 8.13 18.04
N GLN A 302 1.71 8.32 19.09
CA GLN A 302 1.26 9.04 20.30
C GLN A 302 0.89 10.50 20.03
N ARG A 303 1.50 11.12 19.00
CA ARG A 303 1.16 12.48 18.57
C ARG A 303 -0.21 12.57 17.87
N ASP A 304 -0.74 11.44 17.42
CA ASP A 304 -2.03 11.34 16.74
C ASP A 304 -3.13 10.93 17.74
N ALA A 305 -2.87 11.10 19.05
CA ALA A 305 -3.84 10.81 20.10
C ALA A 305 -5.09 11.70 19.92
N PRO A 306 -6.30 11.10 19.89
CA PRO A 306 -7.53 11.83 19.57
C PRO A 306 -8.05 12.71 20.71
N HIS A 307 -7.55 12.52 21.93
CA HIS A 307 -8.01 13.23 23.11
C HIS A 307 -6.85 13.78 23.94
N ASP A 308 -7.15 14.76 24.80
CA ASP A 308 -6.15 15.36 25.71
C ASP A 308 -5.91 14.51 26.98
N THR A 309 -6.78 13.53 27.26
CA THR A 309 -6.70 12.75 28.49
C THR A 309 -6.33 11.29 28.23
N ASP A 310 -5.47 10.74 29.09
CA ASP A 310 -5.02 9.35 28.99
C ASP A 310 -6.17 8.34 29.05
N ALA A 311 -7.18 8.61 29.89
CA ALA A 311 -8.35 7.75 30.00
C ALA A 311 -9.13 7.67 28.68
N ALA A 312 -9.33 8.80 28.00
CA ALA A 312 -9.99 8.84 26.71
C ALA A 312 -9.12 8.26 25.58
N ASN A 313 -7.79 8.37 25.67
CA ASN A 313 -6.84 7.80 24.72
C ASN A 313 -6.65 6.27 24.85
N ARG A 314 -7.28 5.62 25.84
CA ARG A 314 -7.46 4.16 25.84
C ARG A 314 -8.55 3.79 24.85
N THR A 315 -8.29 3.98 23.56
CA THR A 315 -9.31 3.87 22.50
C THR A 315 -8.73 3.36 21.18
N VAL A 316 -9.57 3.28 20.15
CA VAL A 316 -9.17 3.10 18.75
C VAL A 316 -9.77 4.20 17.88
N THR A 317 -9.12 4.46 16.75
CA THR A 317 -9.70 5.15 15.60
C THR A 317 -10.02 4.12 14.53
N VAL A 318 -11.17 4.25 13.85
CA VAL A 318 -11.53 3.40 12.71
C VAL A 318 -11.56 4.24 11.44
N LEU A 319 -10.71 3.90 10.47
CA LEU A 319 -10.68 4.51 9.15
C LEU A 319 -11.44 3.64 8.15
N LEU A 320 -12.36 4.26 7.42
CA LEU A 320 -13.23 3.62 6.45
C LEU A 320 -12.94 4.19 5.06
N THR A 321 -12.47 3.35 4.15
CA THR A 321 -12.13 3.76 2.77
C THR A 321 -13.02 3.00 1.80
N PRO A 322 -13.88 3.67 1.02
CA PRO A 322 -14.63 3.03 -0.07
C PRO A 322 -13.67 2.35 -1.06
N GLN A 323 -14.01 1.14 -1.49
CA GLN A 323 -13.30 0.48 -2.58
C GLN A 323 -14.11 0.67 -3.85
N THR A 324 -13.49 1.26 -4.87
CA THR A 324 -14.05 1.22 -6.22
C THR A 324 -14.03 -0.23 -6.68
N ALA A 325 -15.17 -0.75 -7.14
CA ALA A 325 -15.21 -2.04 -7.79
C ALA A 325 -14.21 -2.04 -8.97
N PRO A 326 -13.49 -3.16 -9.22
CA PRO A 326 -12.60 -3.28 -10.37
C PRO A 326 -13.36 -3.18 -11.69
#